data_AF-A0A834DQR6-F1
#
_entry.id   AF-A0A834DQR6-F1
#
_cell.length_a   1.000
_cell.length_b   1.000
_cell.length_c   1.000
_cell.angle_alpha   90.00
_cell.angle_beta   90.00
_cell.angle_gamma   90.00
#
_symmetry.space_group_name_H-M   'P 1'
#
loop_
_entity.id
_entity.type
_entity.pdbx_description
1 polymer ?
#
loop_
_entity_poly.entity_id
_entity_poly.type
_entity_poly.pdbx_seq_one_letter_code
_entity_poly.pdbx_strand_id
1 'polypeptide(L)'
;METARFFKSDFEENGSMDNVCLFLNLANDPTIERIITPRLALTTAEFLAYQCEKHVLVILTDMSSYAEALREVTFPFIEMA
;
A
#
# COMPACT_ATOMS: atom_id res chain seq x y z
N MET A 1 -3.26 -13.95 -5.54
CA MET A 1 -2.86 -14.62 -4.28
C MET A 1 -1.37 -14.96 -4.24
N GLU A 2 -0.71 -15.22 -5.38
CA GLU A 2 0.73 -15.51 -5.44
C GLU A 2 1.61 -14.35 -4.97
N THR A 3 1.34 -13.13 -5.42
CA THR A 3 2.23 -11.97 -5.17
C THR A 3 2.37 -11.61 -3.69
N ALA A 4 1.26 -11.59 -2.94
CA ALA A 4 1.29 -11.29 -1.51
C ALA A 4 2.03 -12.37 -0.69
N ARG A 5 1.91 -13.64 -1.09
CA ARG A 5 2.66 -14.75 -0.47
C ARG A 5 4.13 -14.70 -0.84
N PHE A 6 4.45 -14.37 -2.09
CA PHE A 6 5.82 -14.22 -2.55
C PHE A 6 6.57 -13.17 -1.73
N PHE A 7 6.01 -11.96 -1.57
CA PHE A 7 6.65 -10.94 -0.75
C PHE A 7 6.79 -11.36 0.71
N LYS A 8 5.76 -11.98 1.29
CA LYS A 8 5.83 -12.43 2.68
C LYS A 8 6.93 -13.48 2.88
N SER A 9 7.01 -14.49 2.01
CA SER A 9 8.04 -15.53 2.08
C SER A 9 9.44 -14.98 1.82
N ASP A 10 9.60 -14.06 0.88
CA ASP A 10 10.88 -13.42 0.59
C ASP A 10 11.36 -12.57 1.79
N PHE A 11 10.47 -11.83 2.46
CA PHE A 11 10.85 -11.07 3.66
C PHE A 11 11.10 -11.95 4.89
N GLU A 12 10.40 -13.08 5.01
CA GLU A 12 10.64 -14.09 6.05
C GLU A 12 11.99 -14.81 5.85
N GLU A 13 12.34 -15.19 4.61
CA GLU A 13 13.60 -15.86 4.28
C GLU A 13 14.82 -14.93 4.42
N ASN A 14 14.67 -13.65 4.07
CA ASN A 14 15.72 -12.65 4.22
C ASN A 14 15.92 -12.18 5.67
N GLY A 15 15.14 -12.69 6.64
CA GLY A 15 15.28 -12.37 8.06
C GLY A 15 15.01 -10.91 8.43
N SER A 16 14.37 -10.14 7.54
CA SER A 16 14.14 -8.69 7.72
C SER A 16 12.76 -8.38 8.31
N MET A 17 12.00 -9.41 8.70
CA MET A 17 10.61 -9.27 9.15
C MET A 17 10.45 -8.32 10.34
N ASP A 18 11.46 -8.23 11.22
CA ASP A 18 11.45 -7.34 12.39
C ASP A 18 11.50 -5.84 12.03
N ASN A 19 11.96 -5.50 10.82
CA ASN A 19 12.11 -4.12 10.34
C ASN A 19 11.17 -3.79 9.16
N VAL A 20 10.29 -4.71 8.76
CA VAL A 20 9.41 -4.52 7.60
C VAL A 20 7.97 -4.33 8.07
N CYS A 21 7.35 -3.22 7.65
CA CYS A 21 5.92 -2.99 7.79
C CYS A 21 5.25 -3.20 6.43
N LEU A 22 4.37 -4.19 6.33
CA LEU A 22 3.74 -4.57 5.06
C LEU A 22 2.25 -4.21 5.07
N PHE A 23 1.83 -3.40 4.10
CA PHE A 23 0.42 -3.10 3.86
C PHE A 23 -0.03 -3.83 2.60
N LEU A 24 -0.90 -4.82 2.77
CA LEU A 24 -1.42 -5.63 1.68
C LEU A 24 -2.89 -5.33 1.44
N ASN A 25 -3.23 -4.92 0.22
CA ASN A 25 -4.59 -4.96 -0.30
C ASN A 25 -4.68 -6.11 -1.30
N LEU A 26 -5.57 -7.05 -1.06
CA LEU A 26 -5.78 -8.20 -1.94
C LEU A 26 -6.80 -7.84 -3.03
N ALA A 27 -6.76 -8.56 -4.15
CA ALA A 27 -7.66 -8.32 -5.29
C ALA A 27 -9.15 -8.47 -4.94
N ASN A 28 -9.47 -9.23 -3.89
CA ASN A 28 -10.82 -9.44 -3.36
C ASN A 28 -11.28 -8.33 -2.40
N ASP A 29 -10.39 -7.44 -1.98
CA ASP A 29 -10.72 -6.35 -1.05
C ASP A 29 -11.32 -5.16 -1.82
N PRO A 30 -12.16 -4.33 -1.17
CA PRO A 30 -12.84 -3.20 -1.81
C PRO A 30 -11.88 -2.23 -2.50
N THR A 31 -12.29 -1.68 -3.65
CA THR A 31 -11.51 -0.70 -4.41
C THR A 31 -11.17 0.56 -3.59
N ILE A 32 -12.03 0.96 -2.65
CA ILE A 32 -11.76 2.10 -1.75
C ILE A 32 -10.54 1.85 -0.86
N GLU A 33 -10.32 0.62 -0.43
CA GLU A 33 -9.16 0.29 0.40
C GLU A 33 -7.85 0.57 -0.33
N ARG A 34 -7.80 0.32 -1.65
CA ARG A 34 -6.65 0.64 -2.51
C ARG A 34 -6.27 2.11 -2.50
N ILE A 35 -7.23 3.01 -2.27
CA ILE A 35 -6.98 4.45 -2.22
C ILE A 35 -6.34 4.85 -0.88
N ILE A 36 -6.78 4.23 0.23
CA ILE A 36 -6.29 4.56 1.57
C ILE A 36 -5.00 3.83 1.94
N THR A 37 -4.77 2.62 1.42
CA THR A 37 -3.57 1.82 1.69
C THR A 37 -2.26 2.58 1.49
N PRO A 38 -2.00 3.26 0.36
CA PRO A 38 -0.75 4.01 0.18
C PRO A 38 -0.63 5.17 1.17
N ARG A 39 -1.74 5.80 1.56
CA ARG A 39 -1.72 6.89 2.55
C ARG A 39 -1.33 6.37 3.93
N LEU A 40 -1.90 5.24 4.36
CA LEU A 40 -1.54 4.60 5.62
C LEU A 40 -0.07 4.19 5.66
N ALA A 41 0.43 3.62 4.56
CA ALA A 41 1.83 3.26 4.41
C ALA A 41 2.76 4.48 4.53
N LEU A 42 2.42 5.58 3.84
CA LEU A 42 3.19 6.82 3.91
C LEU A 42 3.13 7.47 5.29
N THR A 43 1.98 7.52 5.95
CA THR A 43 1.88 8.07 7.32
C THR A 43 2.73 7.27 8.30
N THR A 44 2.78 5.94 8.15
CA THR A 44 3.64 5.09 8.97
C THR A 44 5.12 5.36 8.66
N ALA A 45 5.47 5.51 7.38
CA ALA A 45 6.81 5.84 6.96
C ALA A 45 7.27 7.22 7.46
N GLU A 46 6.40 8.24 7.40
CA GLU A 46 6.65 9.58 7.93
C GLU A 46 6.86 9.55 9.45
N PHE A 47 6.04 8.79 10.18
CA PHE A 47 6.21 8.59 11.62
C PHE A 47 7.59 7.96 11.92
N LEU A 48 7.94 6.88 11.23
CA LEU A 48 9.21 6.19 11.43
C LEU A 48 10.42 7.06 11.03
N ALA A 49 10.29 7.85 9.96
CA ALA A 49 11.36 8.70 9.47
C ALA A 49 11.56 9.96 10.33
N TYR A 50 10.48 10.68 10.63
CA TYR A 50 10.55 11.99 11.28
C TYR A 50 10.47 11.93 12.80
N GLN A 51 9.73 10.97 13.36
CA GLN A 51 9.55 10.88 14.82
C GLN A 51 10.48 9.83 15.45
N CYS A 52 10.82 8.77 14.71
CA CYS A 52 11.74 7.74 15.19
C CYS A 52 13.15 7.82 14.59
N GLU A 53 13.43 8.84 13.76
CA GLU A 53 14.73 9.08 13.10
C GLU A 53 15.30 7.87 12.34
N LYS A 54 14.42 7.05 11.75
CA LYS A 54 14.84 5.87 10.97
C LYS A 54 15.03 6.23 9.49
N HIS A 55 15.97 5.56 8.82
CA HIS A 55 16.03 5.56 7.36
C HIS A 55 14.96 4.60 6.82
N VAL A 56 13.93 5.15 6.19
CA VAL A 56 12.78 4.39 5.68
C VAL A 56 12.82 4.32 4.15
N LEU A 57 12.63 3.12 3.61
CA LEU A 57 12.38 2.90 2.19
C LEU A 57 10.92 2.49 2.02
N VAL A 58 10.16 3.28 1.26
CA VAL A 58 8.76 2.95 0.92
C VAL A 58 8.70 2.43 -0.50
N ILE A 59 8.12 1.23 -0.68
CA ILE A 59 7.89 0.63 -1.99
C ILE A 59 6.38 0.55 -2.20
N LEU A 60 5.86 1.34 -3.12
CA LEU A 60 4.47 1.26 -3.58
C LEU A 60 4.46 0.48 -4.89
N THR A 61 3.71 -0.62 -4.90
CA THR A 61 3.55 -1.46 -6.09
C THR A 61 2.11 -1.39 -6.60
N ASP A 62 1.95 -1.56 -7.91
CA ASP A 62 0.68 -1.48 -8.63
C ASP A 62 -0.06 -0.13 -8.52
N MET A 63 0.64 0.95 -8.90
CA MET A 63 0.04 2.27 -9.02
C MET A 63 -1.01 2.36 -10.14
N SER A 64 -1.03 1.41 -11.07
CA SER A 64 -2.08 1.29 -12.09
C SER A 64 -3.42 0.93 -11.46
N SER A 65 -3.46 -0.08 -10.58
CA SER A 65 -4.67 -0.42 -9.82
C SER A 65 -5.13 0.71 -8.90
N TYR A 66 -4.19 1.48 -8.33
CA TYR A 66 -4.54 2.70 -7.58
C TYR A 66 -5.19 3.78 -8.46
N ALA A 67 -4.66 4.02 -9.66
CA ALA A 67 -5.23 4.99 -10.59
C ALA A 67 -6.62 4.57 -11.09
N GLU A 68 -6.83 3.27 -11.34
CA GLU A 68 -8.14 2.73 -11.71
C GLU A 68 -9.15 2.87 -10.58
N ALA A 69 -8.73 2.62 -9.33
CA ALA A 69 -9.54 2.86 -8.15
C ALA A 69 -9.98 4.33 -8.02
N LEU A 70 -9.05 5.26 -8.26
CA LEU A 70 -9.37 6.69 -8.31
C LEU A 70 -10.38 7.02 -9.42
N ARG A 71 -10.22 6.43 -10.61
CA ARG A 71 -11.13 6.64 -11.74
C ARG A 71 -12.55 6.19 -11.40
N GLU A 72 -12.70 5.00 -10.82
CA GLU A 72 -13.99 4.43 -10.41
C GLU A 72 -14.71 5.30 -9.36
N VAL A 73 -13.98 5.85 -8.39
CA VAL A 73 -14.55 6.74 -7.37
C VAL A 73 -14.87 8.12 -7.94
N THR A 74 -14.11 8.60 -8.93
CA THR A 74 -14.32 9.95 -9.50
C THR A 74 -15.48 9.97 -10.51
N PHE A 75 -15.71 8.88 -11.25
CA PHE A 75 -16.71 8.83 -12.32
C PHE A 75 -18.14 9.20 -11.86
N PRO A 76 -18.67 8.68 -10.73
CA PRO A 76 -20.00 9.05 -10.23
C PRO A 76 -20.13 10.53 -9.87
N PHE A 77 -19.05 11.19 -9.43
CA PHE A 77 -19.08 12.60 -9.05
C PHE A 77 -19.12 13.54 -10.26
N ILE A 78 -18.64 13.11 -11.43
CA ILE A 78 -18.63 13.92 -12.64
C ILE A 78 -19.98 13.86 -13.37
N GLU A 79 -20.69 12.72 -13.37
CA GLU A 79 -22.04 12.63 -13.96
C GLU A 79 -23.11 13.41 -13.19
N MET A 80 -22.87 13.72 -11.92
CA MET A 80 -23.80 14.49 -11.08
C MET A 80 -23.65 16.02 -11.19
N ALA A 81 -22.65 16.52 -11.93
CA ALA A 81 -22.34 17.94 -12.09
C ALA A 81 -22.68 18.44 -13.51
#